data_AF-A0A0Q8P5D2-F1
#
_entry.id   AF-A0A0Q8P5D2-F1
#
_cell.length_a   1.000
_cell.length_b   1.000
_cell.length_c   1.000
_cell.angle_alpha   90.00
_cell.angle_beta   90.00
_cell.angle_gamma   90.00
#
_symmetry.space_group_name_H-M   'P 1'
#
loop_
_entity.id
_entity.type
_entity.pdbx_description
1 polymer ?
#
loop_
_entity_poly.entity_id
_entity_poly.type
_entity_poly.pdbx_seq_one_letter_code
_entity_poly.pdbx_strand_id
1 'polypeptide(L)'
;MAEVQAQYPSVTTLMLASGESPTGPTTVMTDVTHWEFVINNSAEGAVGSVDVLADLDGTISGMTTNAQRWGGVLPIIPPVTMEPTEAYSILQAAGHTDAYQFVSLVKPLVADPHLQYHFSNTLGGQGYAVNTDVPHTVAPILPGALGALEPDDC
;
A
#
# COMPACT_ATOMS: atom_id res chain seq x y z
N MET A 1 -6.64 12.39 4.25
CA MET A 1 -5.58 12.78 5.21
C MET A 1 -6.00 13.85 6.20
N ALA A 2 -6.59 14.98 5.77
CA ALA A 2 -6.94 16.08 6.70
C ALA A 2 -7.85 15.65 7.86
N GLU A 3 -8.83 14.77 7.61
CA GLU A 3 -9.74 14.26 8.64
C GLU A 3 -9.03 13.33 9.63
N VAL A 4 -8.19 12.42 9.14
CA VAL A 4 -7.36 11.52 9.97
C VAL A 4 -6.45 12.34 10.87
N GLN A 5 -5.78 13.36 10.33
CA GLN A 5 -4.90 14.24 11.08
C GLN A 5 -5.66 15.16 12.05
N ALA A 6 -6.92 15.49 11.78
CA ALA A 6 -7.75 16.25 12.71
C ALA A 6 -8.10 15.41 13.96
N GLN A 7 -8.32 14.10 13.80
CA GLN A 7 -8.61 13.18 14.91
C GLN A 7 -7.33 12.65 15.59
N TYR A 8 -6.28 12.40 14.81
CA TYR A 8 -5.01 11.83 15.25
C TYR A 8 -3.84 12.66 14.68
N PRO A 9 -3.53 13.83 15.26
CA PRO A 9 -2.56 14.78 14.70
C PRO A 9 -1.14 14.24 14.58
N SER A 10 -0.79 13.25 15.39
CA SER A 10 0.53 12.60 15.36
C SER A 10 0.61 11.45 14.34
N VAL A 11 -0.50 11.06 13.71
CA VAL A 11 -0.55 10.00 12.68
C VAL A 11 -0.24 10.60 11.32
N THR A 12 1.00 10.42 10.89
CA THR A 12 1.56 11.20 9.77
C THR A 12 2.37 10.38 8.77
N THR A 13 2.78 9.16 9.13
CA THR A 13 3.71 8.37 8.32
C THR A 13 2.96 7.29 7.56
N LEU A 14 2.75 7.49 6.26
CA LEU A 14 2.12 6.47 5.41
C LEU A 14 3.05 5.26 5.28
N MET A 15 2.53 4.07 5.54
CA MET A 15 3.28 2.81 5.48
C MET A 15 2.85 1.95 4.30
N LEU A 16 1.55 1.91 4.02
CA LEU A 16 0.94 1.07 3.00
C LEU A 16 -0.29 1.76 2.42
N ALA A 17 -0.51 1.62 1.12
CA ALA A 17 -1.79 1.90 0.48
C ALA A 17 -2.20 0.68 -0.36
N SER A 18 -3.27 0.01 0.00
CA SER A 18 -3.76 -1.20 -0.67
C SER A 18 -5.14 -0.95 -1.25
N GLY A 19 -5.26 -1.09 -2.57
CA GLY A 19 -6.50 -0.99 -3.31
C GLY A 19 -7.03 -2.37 -3.69
N GLU A 20 -8.34 -2.50 -3.71
CA GLU A 20 -9.09 -3.66 -4.19
C GLU A 20 -10.10 -3.24 -5.27
N SER A 21 -10.23 -4.07 -6.32
CA SER A 21 -11.36 -4.01 -7.23
C SER A 21 -12.54 -4.84 -6.68
N PRO A 22 -13.67 -4.22 -6.33
CA PRO A 22 -14.77 -4.90 -5.62
C PRO A 22 -15.55 -5.89 -6.50
N THR A 23 -15.39 -5.81 -7.83
CA THR A 23 -16.05 -6.71 -8.78
C THR A 23 -15.21 -7.93 -9.12
N GLY A 24 -13.98 -8.03 -8.59
CA GLY A 24 -13.03 -9.11 -8.82
C GLY A 24 -11.80 -8.67 -9.63
N PRO A 25 -10.97 -9.62 -10.10
CA PRO A 25 -9.78 -9.30 -10.87
C PRO A 25 -10.07 -8.45 -12.11
N THR A 26 -9.31 -7.37 -12.28
CA THR A 26 -9.48 -6.43 -13.38
C THR A 26 -8.14 -6.12 -14.07
N THR A 27 -8.21 -5.73 -15.34
CA THR A 27 -7.09 -5.13 -16.08
C THR A 27 -7.21 -3.61 -16.16
N VAL A 28 -8.24 -3.04 -15.53
CA VAL A 28 -8.57 -1.61 -15.58
C VAL A 28 -8.36 -1.04 -14.18
N MET A 29 -7.23 -0.37 -13.97
CA MET A 29 -6.83 0.07 -12.61
C MET A 29 -7.71 1.17 -12.01
N THR A 30 -8.55 1.82 -12.82
CA THR A 30 -9.58 2.74 -12.31
C THR A 30 -10.73 2.01 -11.62
N ASP A 31 -10.87 0.70 -11.80
CA ASP A 31 -11.89 -0.12 -11.14
C ASP A 31 -11.44 -0.59 -9.74
N VAL A 32 -10.21 -0.23 -9.32
CA VAL A 32 -9.70 -0.45 -7.97
C VAL A 32 -10.14 0.72 -7.09
N THR A 33 -11.33 0.62 -6.53
CA THR A 33 -12.00 1.74 -5.87
C THR A 33 -11.95 1.70 -4.36
N HIS A 34 -11.80 0.52 -3.74
CA HIS A 34 -11.74 0.39 -2.28
C HIS A 34 -10.29 0.42 -1.82
N TRP A 35 -9.92 1.39 -1.00
CA TRP A 35 -8.56 1.57 -0.52
C TRP A 35 -8.46 1.46 1.00
N GLU A 36 -7.41 0.79 1.43
CA GLU A 36 -6.95 0.73 2.81
C GLU A 36 -5.59 1.44 2.91
N PHE A 37 -5.49 2.39 3.83
CA PHE A 37 -4.24 3.09 4.12
C PHE A 37 -3.80 2.80 5.54
N VAL A 38 -2.57 2.34 5.72
CA VAL A 38 -1.96 2.15 7.04
C VAL A 38 -1.03 3.32 7.32
N ILE A 39 -1.29 4.04 8.39
CA ILE A 39 -0.53 5.25 8.76
C ILE A 39 -0.01 5.09 10.18
N ASN A 40 1.31 5.13 10.34
CA ASN A 40 1.94 5.10 11.64
C ASN A 40 1.88 6.48 12.32
N ASN A 41 1.66 6.42 13.62
CA ASN A 41 1.91 7.53 14.52
C ASN A 41 3.42 7.83 14.56
N SER A 42 3.83 9.09 14.46
CA SER A 42 5.22 9.52 14.54
C SER A 42 5.77 9.56 15.98
N ALA A 43 4.89 9.52 16.99
CA ALA A 43 5.24 9.55 18.40
C ALA A 43 4.76 8.29 19.13
N GLU A 44 5.50 7.87 20.16
CA GLU A 44 5.04 6.83 21.08
C GLU A 44 3.79 7.30 21.84
N GLY A 45 2.82 6.40 22.01
CA GLY A 45 1.55 6.69 22.66
C GLY A 45 0.58 5.51 22.58
N ALA A 46 -0.66 5.73 23.02
CA ALA A 46 -1.69 4.68 23.04
C ALA A 46 -2.14 4.21 21.64
N VAL A 47 -1.85 4.99 20.60
CA VAL A 47 -2.14 4.66 19.21
C VAL A 47 -0.81 4.59 18.47
N GLY A 48 -0.44 3.39 18.01
CA GLY A 48 0.74 3.15 17.20
C GLY A 48 0.48 3.34 15.71
N SER A 49 -0.66 2.88 15.20
CA SER A 49 -1.08 3.09 13.80
C SER A 49 -2.58 3.28 13.66
N VAL A 50 -2.99 3.78 12.49
CA VAL A 50 -4.39 3.89 12.07
C VAL A 50 -4.53 3.28 10.69
N ASP A 51 -5.48 2.38 10.55
CA ASP A 51 -5.95 1.84 9.28
C ASP A 51 -7.16 2.65 8.84
N VAL A 52 -7.13 3.16 7.61
CA VAL A 52 -8.16 4.03 7.05
C VAL A 52 -8.73 3.36 5.82
N LEU A 53 -10.02 3.03 5.86
CA LEU A 53 -10.76 2.57 4.71
C LEU A 53 -11.36 3.77 4.00
N ALA A 54 -11.04 3.95 2.73
CA ALA A 54 -11.54 5.05 1.93
C ALA A 54 -11.69 4.68 0.46
N ASP A 55 -12.56 5.40 -0.23
CA ASP A 55 -12.67 5.32 -1.69
C ASP A 55 -11.78 6.38 -2.37
N LEU A 56 -11.52 6.21 -3.68
CA LEU A 56 -10.72 7.17 -4.47
C LEU A 56 -11.32 8.59 -4.53
N ASP A 57 -12.61 8.74 -4.26
CA ASP A 57 -13.26 10.05 -4.15
C ASP A 57 -12.98 10.75 -2.80
N GLY A 58 -12.24 10.10 -1.90
CA GLY A 58 -11.87 10.58 -0.59
C GLY A 58 -12.90 10.28 0.51
N THR A 59 -13.98 9.56 0.20
CA THR A 59 -14.96 9.11 1.19
C THR A 59 -14.32 8.12 2.14
N ILE A 60 -14.21 8.47 3.42
CA ILE A 60 -13.71 7.57 4.47
C ILE A 60 -14.89 6.73 4.97
N SER A 61 -14.82 5.42 4.80
CA SER A 61 -15.84 4.46 5.23
C SER A 61 -15.56 3.87 6.61
N GLY A 62 -14.32 3.98 7.12
CA GLY A 62 -13.96 3.55 8.46
C GLY A 62 -12.53 3.92 8.85
N MET A 63 -12.30 3.99 10.16
CA MET A 63 -10.97 4.11 10.75
C MET A 63 -10.84 3.15 11.92
N THR A 64 -9.74 2.39 11.94
CA THR A 64 -9.40 1.48 13.04
C THR A 64 -8.06 1.90 13.61
N THR A 65 -7.95 2.00 14.93
CA THR A 65 -6.69 2.33 15.61
C THR A 65 -6.04 1.08 16.17
N ASN A 66 -4.73 0.96 16.01
CA ASN A 66 -3.94 -0.11 16.61
C ASN A 66 -3.02 0.45 17.70
N ALA A 67 -2.81 -0.32 18.76
CA ALA A 67 -1.87 0.04 19.83
C ALA A 67 -0.42 -0.01 19.33
N GLN A 68 -0.13 -0.92 18.41
CA GLN A 68 1.19 -1.12 17.81
C GLN A 68 1.35 -0.31 16.53
N ARG A 69 2.59 0.01 16.21
CA ARG A 69 2.97 0.52 14.90
C ARG A 69 3.02 -0.63 13.90
N TRP A 70 2.92 -0.28 12.63
CA TRP A 70 3.16 -1.18 11.52
C TRP A 70 4.67 -1.24 11.20
N GLY A 71 5.25 -2.45 11.16
CA GLY A 71 6.71 -2.62 11.09
C GLY A 71 7.23 -3.47 9.94
N GLY A 72 6.36 -4.10 9.15
CA GLY A 72 6.81 -4.99 8.08
C GLY A 72 7.12 -4.31 6.74
N VAL A 73 7.07 -2.98 6.67
CA VAL A 73 7.41 -2.18 5.47
C VAL A 73 8.08 -0.88 5.91
N LEU A 74 8.79 -0.23 4.99
CA LEU A 74 9.38 1.08 5.23
C LEU A 74 8.37 2.20 4.94
N PRO A 75 8.53 3.38 5.55
CA PRO A 75 7.72 4.55 5.25
C PRO A 75 7.69 4.92 3.77
N ILE A 76 6.49 5.20 3.27
CA ILE A 76 6.27 5.81 1.97
C ILE A 76 6.41 7.31 2.13
N ILE A 77 7.35 7.91 1.41
CA ILE A 77 7.64 9.35 1.46
C ILE A 77 7.01 10.01 0.24
N PRO A 78 5.96 10.86 0.40
CA PRO A 78 5.38 11.61 -0.71
C PRO A 78 6.36 12.66 -1.29
N PRO A 79 6.15 13.11 -2.53
CA PRO A 79 5.06 12.74 -3.43
C PRO A 79 5.30 11.40 -4.14
N VAL A 80 4.25 10.60 -4.27
CA VAL A 80 4.23 9.44 -5.17
C VAL A 80 3.82 9.96 -6.54
N THR A 81 4.69 9.81 -7.54
CA THR A 81 4.51 10.44 -8.86
C THR A 81 3.97 9.52 -9.94
N MET A 82 4.01 8.21 -9.70
CA MET A 82 3.49 7.18 -10.60
C MET A 82 2.12 6.75 -10.11
N GLU A 83 1.15 6.63 -11.02
CA GLU A 83 -0.20 6.14 -10.73
C GLU A 83 -0.29 4.62 -10.93
N PRO A 84 -1.25 3.92 -10.28
CA PRO A 84 -1.44 2.48 -10.46
C PRO A 84 -1.65 2.07 -11.93
N THR A 85 -2.35 2.89 -12.73
CA THR A 85 -2.58 2.67 -14.16
C THR A 85 -1.28 2.68 -14.97
N GLU A 86 -0.34 3.57 -14.62
CA GLU A 86 0.97 3.65 -15.28
C GLU A 86 1.82 2.44 -14.91
N ALA A 87 1.86 2.08 -13.62
CA ALA A 87 2.56 0.89 -13.15
C ALA A 87 2.04 -0.39 -13.83
N TYR A 88 0.72 -0.52 -13.98
CA TYR A 88 0.12 -1.65 -14.68
C TYR A 88 0.47 -1.67 -16.17
N SER A 89 0.57 -0.51 -16.83
CA SER A 89 1.01 -0.42 -18.22
C SER A 89 2.46 -0.91 -18.39
N ILE A 90 3.35 -0.60 -17.45
CA ILE A 90 4.72 -1.11 -17.42
C ILE A 90 4.74 -2.63 -17.21
N LEU A 91 3.91 -3.13 -16.30
CA LEU A 91 3.76 -4.57 -16.05
C LEU A 91 3.31 -5.31 -17.32
N GLN A 92 2.34 -4.76 -18.05
CA GLN A 92 1.87 -5.31 -19.33
C GLN A 92 2.97 -5.30 -20.39
N ALA A 93 3.76 -4.22 -20.47
CA ALA A 93 4.88 -4.13 -21.42
C ALA A 93 5.98 -5.17 -21.12
N ALA A 94 6.12 -5.60 -19.88
CA ALA A 94 7.00 -6.71 -19.47
C ALA A 94 6.41 -8.11 -19.75
N GLY A 95 5.19 -8.20 -20.30
CA GLY A 95 4.55 -9.46 -20.69
C GLY A 95 3.57 -10.04 -19.66
N HIS A 96 3.28 -9.31 -18.58
CA HIS A 96 2.37 -9.75 -17.52
C HIS A 96 1.01 -9.06 -17.71
N THR A 97 0.13 -9.68 -18.48
CA THR A 97 -1.17 -9.11 -18.88
C THR A 97 -2.36 -9.69 -18.11
N ASP A 98 -2.11 -10.40 -17.01
CA ASP A 98 -3.14 -10.99 -16.17
C ASP A 98 -4.02 -9.92 -15.51
N ALA A 99 -5.27 -10.27 -15.23
CA ALA A 99 -6.11 -9.45 -14.37
C ALA A 99 -5.71 -9.63 -12.90
N TYR A 100 -5.69 -8.52 -12.16
CA TYR A 100 -5.36 -8.49 -10.74
C TYR A 100 -6.51 -7.87 -9.94
N GLN A 101 -6.82 -8.45 -8.80
CA GLN A 101 -7.85 -7.92 -7.90
C GLN A 101 -7.30 -6.84 -6.97
N PHE A 102 -6.03 -6.97 -6.57
CA PHE A 102 -5.40 -6.09 -5.59
C PHE A 102 -4.21 -5.36 -6.19
N VAL A 103 -4.04 -4.11 -5.78
CA VAL A 103 -2.84 -3.31 -6.03
C VAL A 103 -2.39 -2.65 -4.74
N SER A 104 -1.14 -2.88 -4.32
CA SER A 104 -0.59 -2.27 -3.11
C SER A 104 0.63 -1.42 -3.44
N LEU A 105 0.63 -0.17 -3.01
CA LEU A 105 1.82 0.67 -2.97
C LEU A 105 2.55 0.42 -1.66
N VAL A 106 3.79 -0.05 -1.75
CA VAL A 106 4.59 -0.46 -0.61
C VAL A 106 6.08 -0.23 -0.85
N LYS A 107 6.82 0.07 0.23
CA LYS A 107 8.28 0.06 0.23
C LYS A 107 8.75 -1.13 1.08
N PRO A 108 9.07 -2.29 0.48
CA PRO A 108 9.37 -3.51 1.24
C PRO A 108 10.65 -3.38 2.07
N LEU A 109 10.69 -4.08 3.20
CA LEU A 109 11.86 -4.12 4.09
C LEU A 109 12.91 -5.11 3.56
N VAL A 110 13.65 -4.71 2.52
CA VAL A 110 14.72 -5.50 1.88
C VAL A 110 16.02 -4.70 1.82
N ALA A 111 17.14 -5.38 1.49
CA ALA A 111 18.48 -4.78 1.51
C ALA A 111 18.65 -3.54 0.61
N ASP A 112 17.91 -3.48 -0.50
CA ASP A 112 17.84 -2.33 -1.40
C ASP A 112 16.37 -1.99 -1.68
N PRO A 113 15.73 -1.21 -0.79
CA PRO A 113 14.29 -1.05 -0.81
C PRO A 113 13.85 0.07 -1.75
N HIS A 114 13.07 -0.32 -2.76
CA HIS A 114 12.45 0.57 -3.72
C HIS A 114 10.96 0.73 -3.42
N LEU A 115 10.37 1.89 -3.73
CA LEU A 115 8.92 2.02 -3.66
C LEU A 115 8.31 1.25 -4.85
N GLN A 116 7.30 0.43 -4.59
CA GLN A 116 6.78 -0.53 -5.55
C GLN A 116 5.26 -0.58 -5.54
N TYR A 117 4.68 -0.78 -6.73
CA TYR A 117 3.32 -1.28 -6.88
C TYR A 117 3.32 -2.80 -6.97
N HIS A 118 2.58 -3.46 -6.10
CA HIS A 118 2.39 -4.91 -6.06
C HIS A 118 1.02 -5.24 -6.63
N PHE A 119 0.98 -6.05 -7.68
CA PHE A 119 -0.25 -6.53 -8.31
C PHE A 119 -0.45 -8.00 -7.96
N SER A 120 -1.59 -8.33 -7.35
CA SER A 120 -1.88 -9.70 -6.90
C SER A 120 -3.37 -10.05 -7.00
N ASN A 121 -3.66 -11.35 -6.98
CA ASN A 121 -5.03 -11.87 -6.89
C ASN A 121 -5.41 -12.32 -5.47
N THR A 122 -4.49 -12.13 -4.52
CA THR A 122 -4.73 -12.32 -3.09
C THR A 122 -4.12 -11.15 -2.34
N LEU A 123 -4.85 -10.59 -1.37
CA LEU A 123 -4.34 -9.56 -0.49
C LEU A 123 -3.07 -10.05 0.19
N GLY A 124 -1.99 -9.27 0.23
CA GLY A 124 -0.73 -9.75 0.83
C GLY A 124 0.11 -10.65 -0.08
N GLY A 125 -0.42 -11.01 -1.25
CA GLY A 125 -0.12 -12.29 -1.88
C GLY A 125 0.97 -12.32 -2.95
N GLN A 126 0.96 -13.42 -3.69
CA GLN A 126 1.87 -13.67 -4.81
C GLN A 126 1.41 -12.90 -6.05
N GLY A 127 2.38 -12.44 -6.83
CA GLY A 127 2.12 -11.63 -8.02
C GLY A 127 3.39 -10.92 -8.48
N TYR A 128 3.24 -9.73 -9.04
CA TYR A 128 4.36 -8.96 -9.59
C TYR A 128 4.43 -7.57 -8.98
N ALA A 129 5.66 -7.12 -8.77
CA ALA A 129 6.02 -5.80 -8.32
C ALA A 129 6.57 -4.97 -9.48
N VAL A 130 6.22 -3.70 -9.51
CA VAL A 130 6.78 -2.69 -10.41
C VAL A 130 7.41 -1.59 -9.57
N ASN A 131 8.72 -1.38 -9.73
CA ASN A 131 9.44 -0.28 -9.10
C ASN A 131 8.97 1.08 -9.65
N THR A 132 8.72 2.04 -8.76
CA THR A 132 8.31 3.40 -9.14
C THR A 132 9.50 4.27 -9.57
N ASP A 133 10.70 3.94 -9.11
CA ASP A 133 11.94 4.60 -9.50
C ASP A 133 12.33 4.28 -10.96
N VAL A 134 13.16 5.15 -11.55
CA VAL A 134 13.62 5.04 -12.94
C VAL A 134 15.07 4.55 -12.95
N PRO A 135 15.41 3.50 -13.72
CA PRO A 135 14.56 2.76 -14.64
C PRO A 135 13.56 1.83 -13.92
N HIS A 136 12.33 1.76 -14.43
CA HIS A 136 11.32 0.87 -13.88
C HIS A 136 11.72 -0.60 -14.08
N THR A 137 11.64 -1.37 -13.01
CA THR A 137 11.91 -2.82 -13.03
C THR A 137 10.67 -3.59 -12.62
N VAL A 138 10.45 -4.73 -13.26
CA VAL A 138 9.38 -5.68 -12.93
C VAL A 138 9.98 -6.94 -12.34
N ALA A 139 9.45 -7.41 -11.22
CA ALA A 139 9.92 -8.63 -10.54
C ALA A 139 8.76 -9.32 -9.81
N PRO A 140 8.86 -10.62 -9.49
CA PRO A 140 7.89 -11.27 -8.59
C PRO A 140 7.88 -10.61 -7.20
N ILE A 141 6.71 -10.59 -6.56
CA ILE A 141 6.59 -10.14 -5.16
C ILE A 141 7.37 -11.08 -4.26
N LEU A 142 8.23 -10.52 -3.39
CA LEU A 142 8.99 -11.31 -2.43
C LEU A 142 8.09 -11.75 -1.26
N PRO A 143 8.30 -12.95 -0.69
CA PRO A 143 7.58 -13.39 0.50
C PRO A 143 7.78 -12.40 1.66
N GLY A 144 6.68 -12.01 2.34
CA GLY A 144 6.72 -11.07 3.46
C GLY A 144 6.83 -9.59 3.07
N ALA A 145 6.60 -9.26 1.80
CA ALA A 145 6.72 -7.88 1.32
C ALA A 145 5.55 -6.97 1.69
N LEU A 146 4.43 -7.53 2.14
CA LEU A 146 3.34 -6.82 2.78
C LEU A 146 3.47 -7.03 4.28
N GLY A 147 3.69 -5.93 4.98
CA GLY A 147 4.12 -5.96 6.37
C GLY A 147 3.08 -6.52 7.34
N ALA A 148 3.43 -6.47 8.62
CA ALA A 148 2.51 -6.76 9.71
C ALA A 148 2.68 -5.68 10.79
N LEU A 149 1.76 -5.69 11.77
CA LEU A 149 1.96 -4.99 13.03
C LEU A 149 3.30 -5.43 13.65
N GLU A 150 4.03 -4.49 14.24
CA GLU A 150 5.24 -4.80 15.00
C GLU A 150 4.90 -5.81 16.10
N PRO A 151 5.71 -6.87 16.28
CA PRO A 151 5.50 -7.78 17.40
C PRO A 151 5.62 -7.01 18.72
N ASP A 152 4.85 -7.42 19.75
CA ASP A 152 4.98 -6.88 21.10
C ASP A 152 6.44 -7.04 21.57
N ASP A 153 7.15 -5.92 21.74
CA ASP A 153 8.27 -5.85 22.68
C ASP A 153 7.67 -5.94 24.10
N CYS A 154 7.40 -7.18 24.55
CA CYS A 154 6.99 -7.52 25.91
C CYS A 154 8.03 -7.09 26.97
#